data_AF-A0A662F6D0-F1
#
_entry.id   AF-A0A662F6D0-F1
#
_cell.length_a   1.000
_cell.length_b   1.000
_cell.length_c   1.000
_cell.angle_alpha   90.00
_cell.angle_beta   90.00
_cell.angle_gamma   90.00
#
_symmetry.space_group_name_H-M   'P 1'
#
loop_
_entity.id
_entity.type
_entity.pdbx_description
1 polymer ?
#
loop_
_entity_poly.entity_id
_entity_poly.type
_entity_poly.pdbx_seq_one_letter_code
_entity_poly.pdbx_strand_id
1 'polypeptide(L)' 'MKKEPKNAEGSQRTLVNLYDKRNSSKQLKTVIFTKHVPKFVDLDLKTIGPFKPGDILRTHIDIANLLILKGRAKEFDID' A
#
# COMPACT_ATOMS: atom_id res chain seq x y z
N MET A 1 -29.79 43.36 -1.54
CA MET A 1 -28.45 42.74 -1.44
C MET A 1 -27.98 42.73 0.01
N LYS A 2 -28.03 41.59 0.70
CA LYS A 2 -27.13 41.28 1.83
C LYS A 2 -26.73 39.82 1.69
N LYS A 3 -25.41 39.61 1.72
CA LYS A 3 -24.68 38.43 1.25
C LYS A 3 -24.80 37.27 2.23
N GLU A 4 -24.85 36.06 1.70
CA GLU A 4 -24.70 34.79 2.42
C GLU A 4 -23.33 34.71 3.11
N PRO A 5 -23.24 34.14 4.34
CA PRO A 5 -21.97 33.68 4.87
C PRO A 5 -21.66 32.27 4.36
N LYS A 6 -20.39 32.12 3.96
CA LYS A 6 -19.80 30.97 3.25
C LYS A 6 -19.62 29.76 4.16
N ASN A 7 -19.98 28.59 3.61
CA ASN A 7 -19.77 27.25 4.16
C ASN A 7 -18.36 27.01 4.70
N ALA A 8 -18.31 26.45 5.92
CA ALA A 8 -17.13 25.88 6.56
C ALA A 8 -17.06 24.37 6.27
N GLU A 9 -16.43 23.97 5.16
CA GLU A 9 -16.27 22.54 4.78
C GLU A 9 -14.79 22.15 4.58
N GLY A 10 -13.89 22.66 5.41
CA GLY A 10 -12.44 22.49 5.23
C GLY A 10 -11.77 21.39 6.07
N SER A 11 -12.42 20.83 7.09
CA SER A 11 -11.70 20.09 8.15
C SER A 11 -12.02 18.60 8.27
N GLN A 12 -13.09 18.11 7.63
CA GLN A 12 -13.51 16.71 7.80
C GLN A 12 -12.86 15.73 6.81
N ARG A 13 -12.36 16.19 5.64
CA ARG A 13 -11.75 15.31 4.63
C ARG A 13 -10.40 14.72 5.03
N THR A 14 -9.65 15.39 5.91
CA THR A 14 -8.31 14.94 6.28
C THR A 14 -8.33 13.79 7.30
N LEU A 15 -9.35 13.71 8.16
CA LEU A 15 -9.42 12.70 9.23
C LEU A 15 -9.87 11.32 8.74
N VAL A 16 -10.70 11.25 7.69
CA VAL A 16 -11.17 9.97 7.12
C VAL A 16 -9.99 9.16 6.55
N ASN A 17 -9.03 9.83 5.90
CA ASN A 17 -7.84 9.18 5.33
C ASN A 17 -6.83 8.65 6.38
N LEU A 18 -6.90 9.13 7.63
CA LEU A 18 -6.02 8.67 8.71
C LEU A 18 -6.58 7.44 9.45
N TYR A 19 -7.91 7.24 9.40
CA TYR A 19 -8.55 6.08 10.03
C TYR A 19 -8.43 4.80 9.20
N ASP A 20 -8.47 4.91 7.86
CA ASP A 20 -8.24 3.76 6.97
C ASP A 20 -6.79 3.24 7.01
N LYS A 21 -5.84 4.14 7.24
CA LYS A 21 -4.39 3.84 7.33
C LYS A 21 -4.00 2.92 8.50
N ARG A 22 -4.89 2.70 9.48
CA ARG A 22 -4.62 1.81 10.62
C ARG A 22 -5.04 0.37 10.39
N ASN A 23 -5.71 0.06 9.27
CA ASN A 23 -6.20 -1.29 8.96
C ASN A 23 -5.57 -1.88 7.69
N SER A 24 -4.77 -1.11 6.94
CA SER A 24 -4.04 -1.58 5.76
C SER A 24 -3.05 -2.70 6.11
N SER A 25 -2.46 -2.68 7.30
CA SER A 25 -1.62 -3.78 7.81
C SER A 25 -2.38 -5.09 8.06
N LYS A 26 -3.71 -5.15 7.95
CA LYS A 26 -4.46 -6.42 7.98
C LYS A 26 -4.81 -6.94 6.59
N GLN A 27 -4.73 -6.09 5.57
CA GLN A 27 -5.03 -6.47 4.19
C GLN A 27 -3.77 -7.05 3.56
N LEU A 28 -3.87 -8.28 3.08
CA LEU A 28 -2.81 -8.95 2.34
C LEU A 28 -3.08 -8.84 0.84
N LYS A 29 -2.02 -8.63 0.08
CA LYS A 29 -2.04 -8.61 -1.38
C LYS A 29 -0.95 -9.53 -1.91
N THR A 30 -1.25 -10.21 -3.01
CA THR A 30 -0.29 -11.07 -3.70
C THR A 30 0.33 -10.31 -4.86
N VAL A 31 1.64 -10.41 -4.98
CA VAL A 31 2.41 -9.77 -6.05
C VAL A 31 3.37 -10.76 -6.68
N ILE A 32 3.64 -10.56 -7.97
CA ILE A 32 4.70 -11.26 -8.71
C ILE A 32 5.84 -10.29 -9.02
N PHE A 33 7.07 -10.66 -8.69
CA PHE A 33 8.25 -9.83 -8.93
C PHE A 33 8.58 -9.78 -10.41
N THR A 34 8.83 -8.58 -10.94
CA THR A 34 9.24 -8.38 -12.35
C THR A 34 10.74 -8.12 -12.49
N LYS A 35 11.43 -7.83 -11.38
CA LYS A 35 12.86 -7.54 -11.30
C LYS A 35 13.44 -8.17 -10.04
N HIS A 36 14.76 -8.36 -10.01
CA HIS A 36 15.45 -8.75 -8.77
C HIS A 36 15.22 -7.70 -7.67
N VAL A 37 14.90 -8.18 -6.46
CA VAL A 37 14.72 -7.38 -5.24
C VAL A 37 15.58 -7.97 -4.13
N PRO A 38 16.54 -7.19 -3.57
CA PRO A 38 17.31 -7.63 -2.41
C PRO A 38 16.44 -7.92 -1.20
N LYS A 39 16.98 -8.64 -0.21
CA LYS A 39 16.28 -8.84 1.06
C LYS A 39 15.91 -7.49 1.71
N PHE A 40 14.73 -7.43 2.32
CA PHE A 40 14.25 -6.25 3.03
C PHE A 40 13.45 -6.67 4.27
N VAL A 41 13.17 -5.70 5.16
CA VAL A 41 12.39 -5.90 6.38
C VAL A 41 10.94 -5.53 6.13
N ASP A 42 10.02 -6.45 6.39
CA ASP A 42 8.57 -6.26 6.32
C ASP A 42 8.03 -5.53 7.58
N LEU A 43 6.75 -5.16 7.58
CA LEU A 43 6.08 -4.48 8.70
C LEU A 43 6.09 -5.32 9.99
N ASP A 44 6.16 -6.65 9.88
CA ASP A 44 6.28 -7.58 11.01
C ASP A 44 7.71 -7.71 11.56
N LEU A 45 8.64 -6.84 11.13
CA LEU A 45 10.07 -6.88 11.47
C LEU A 45 10.78 -8.17 11.01
N LYS A 46 10.19 -8.89 10.06
CA LYS A 46 10.79 -10.08 9.44
C LYS A 46 11.57 -9.69 8.20
N THR A 47 12.80 -10.17 8.10
CA THR A 47 13.58 -10.06 6.86
C THR A 47 13.10 -11.11 5.87
N ILE A 48 12.75 -10.68 4.65
CA ILE A 48 12.27 -11.55 3.57
C ILE A 48 13.05 -11.32 2.28
N GLY A 49 13.09 -12.34 1.42
CA GLY A 49 13.87 -12.34 0.18
C GLY A 49 15.31 -12.84 0.35
N PRO A 50 16.20 -12.64 -0.63
CA PRO A 50 15.98 -11.90 -1.89
C PRO A 50 14.98 -12.58 -2.83
N PHE A 51 14.41 -11.80 -3.74
CA PHE A 51 13.45 -12.27 -4.74
C PHE A 51 13.98 -12.09 -6.17
N LYS A 52 13.69 -13.07 -7.02
CA LYS A 52 13.98 -13.09 -8.46
C LYS A 52 12.74 -12.75 -9.27
N PRO A 53 12.89 -12.34 -10.55
CA PRO A 53 11.74 -12.20 -11.45
C PRO A 53 10.96 -13.51 -11.54
N GLY A 54 9.63 -13.43 -11.42
CA GLY A 54 8.73 -14.57 -11.40
C GLY A 54 8.38 -15.08 -10.00
N ASP A 55 9.14 -14.73 -8.96
CA ASP A 55 8.79 -15.09 -7.59
C ASP A 55 7.48 -14.42 -7.17
N ILE A 56 6.68 -15.13 -6.36
CA ILE A 56 5.39 -14.65 -5.85
C ILE A 56 5.51 -14.42 -4.34
N LEU A 57 4.97 -13.29 -3.87
CA LEU A 57 4.91 -12.95 -2.45
C LEU A 57 3.50 -12.48 -2.08
N ARG A 58 2.96 -13.04 -1.00
CA ARG A 58 1.76 -12.53 -0.32
C ARG A 58 2.21 -11.72 0.90
N THR A 59 1.94 -10.43 0.89
CA THR A 59 2.46 -9.48 1.90
C THR A 59 1.42 -8.40 2.20
N HIS A 60 1.66 -7.61 3.25
CA HIS A 60 0.85 -6.44 3.58
C HIS A 60 0.64 -5.51 2.38
N ILE A 61 -0.58 -4.99 2.23
CA ILE A 61 -0.97 -4.16 1.08
C ILE A 61 -0.06 -2.95 0.91
N ASP A 62 0.43 -2.36 2.00
CA ASP A 62 1.33 -1.21 1.96
C ASP A 62 2.68 -1.56 1.33
N ILE A 63 3.22 -2.74 1.66
CA ILE A 63 4.46 -3.25 1.06
C ILE A 63 4.23 -3.64 -0.40
N ALA A 64 3.12 -4.34 -0.70
CA ALA A 64 2.76 -4.71 -2.06
C ALA A 64 2.63 -3.46 -2.97
N ASN A 65 1.90 -2.45 -2.51
CA ASN A 65 1.73 -1.18 -3.22
C ASN A 65 3.07 -0.47 -3.40
N LEU A 66 3.93 -0.46 -2.39
CA LEU A 66 5.27 0.13 -2.52
C LEU A 66 6.10 -0.59 -3.60
N LEU A 67 6.07 -1.92 -3.64
CA LEU A 67 6.79 -2.72 -4.65
C LEU A 67 6.25 -2.46 -6.07
N ILE A 68 4.92 -2.33 -6.22
CA ILE A 68 4.26 -2.02 -7.49
C ILE A 68 4.61 -0.59 -7.93
N LEU A 69 4.47 0.40 -7.04
CA LEU A 69 4.79 1.81 -7.31
C LEU A 69 6.26 2.01 -7.71
N LYS A 70 7.18 1.21 -7.16
CA LYS A 70 8.61 1.21 -7.53
C LYS A 70 8.91 0.41 -8.80
N GLY A 71 7.90 -0.18 -9.45
CA GLY A 71 8.05 -0.98 -10.67
C GLY A 71 8.92 -2.23 -10.45
N ARG A 72 8.87 -2.82 -9.25
CA ARG A 72 9.59 -4.04 -8.86
C ARG A 72 8.71 -5.29 -8.90
N ALA A 73 7.39 -5.10 -8.77
CA ALA A 73 6.41 -6.18 -8.82
C ALA A 73 5.13 -5.73 -9.55
N LYS A 74 4.23 -6.67 -9.84
CA LYS A 74 2.87 -6.44 -10.33
C LYS A 74 1.87 -7.17 -9.43
N GLU A 75 0.63 -6.68 -9.41
CA GLU A 75 -0.49 -7.41 -8.80
C GLU A 75 -0.64 -8.79 -9.45
N PHE A 76 -0.90 -9.79 -8.62
CA PHE A 76 -1.07 -11.17 -9.04
C PHE A 76 -2.25 -11.78 -8.28
N ASP A 77 -3.33 -12.03 -9.00
CA ASP A 77 -4.52 -12.68 -8.48
C ASP A 77 -4.38 -14.20 -8.69
N ILE A 78 -4.68 -14.97 -7.65
CA ILE A 78 -4.81 -16.42 -7.73
C ILE A 78 -6.31 -16.69 -7.82
N ASP A 79 -6.78 -17.02 -9.01
CA ASP A 79 -8.13 -17.57 -9.23
C ASP A 79 -8.28 -18.95 -8.55
#